data_AF-A0A914I267-F1
#
_entry.id   AF-A0A914I267-F1
#
_cell.length_a   1.000
_cell.length_b   1.000
_cell.length_c   1.000
_cell.angle_alpha   90.00
_cell.angle_beta   90.00
_cell.angle_gamma   90.00
#
_symmetry.space_group_name_H-M   'P 1'
#
loop_
_entity.id
_entity.type
_entity.pdbx_description
1 polymer ?
#
loop_
_entity_poly.entity_id
_entity_poly.type
_entity_poly.pdbx_seq_one_letter_code
_entity_poly.pdbx_strand_id
1 'polypeptide(L)'
;MVFLGVLGAVDSEYELHLTMYMLLVLKQFSYCAGLIGDDKLMSRILIFSAAAGATIGLWWMWSSRPSLKKITPLVDPDQQTRELPDGSRVCKYLKSDALMRFIYSDAKTVYEAVRRGARVSNNGPMLGFRNNHNEPYEWLRYADALERSGRFARAMRALGLPVGQQCFVGIFAKNRPEWVLVEQAVYTFNNVLVPLYETLRPDASVHIVNQANIELMFCDAIAKTKGLLERKSACPSLKFIVLITSANEELDDSVREDAAREGVQLLSLDDFERMGLRDEVASMPDVPPSSDDLATICYTSGTTGVPKGVMLTHGNIIADCTTLDYFKNSHLNHKDVMFSFLPLAHMFERAMQTALYCEGGSVGFFRGDLRLLGDDIKTLRPTIMPVVPRVLNRIYDKMMAEANKSMFSRLFVDVAVRLKTRELNNYIVRNNSLLDQIVFKKVREGLGGRVKLMITGSAPLCGHVLTFMRCATGAIVCEGYGQTECVAAATITIEGDPVPGHVGAPAPCCAIKLLDVPELNLFARDGVGEVCVKGANVFRGYYKMPEQTAETLDADEWLHTGDIGQWTQQGTLKIMDRKKQIIEPL
;
A
#
# COMPACT_ATOMS: atom_id res chain seq x y z
N MET A 1 -37.95 -26.42 36.17
CA MET A 1 -37.59 -25.76 37.45
C MET A 1 -36.74 -26.77 38.21
N VAL A 2 -35.59 -26.36 38.76
CA VAL A 2 -34.43 -27.20 39.15
C VAL A 2 -33.49 -27.52 37.98
N PHE A 3 -32.69 -26.53 37.57
CA PHE A 3 -31.27 -26.64 37.18
C PHE A 3 -30.77 -25.23 36.81
N LEU A 4 -30.84 -24.33 37.80
CA LEU A 4 -30.20 -23.02 37.82
C LEU A 4 -29.45 -22.98 39.14
N GLY A 5 -28.18 -23.33 39.09
CA GLY A 5 -27.35 -23.47 40.28
C GLY A 5 -26.26 -24.50 40.03
N VAL A 6 -25.12 -24.03 39.53
CA VAL A 6 -23.73 -24.35 39.90
C VAL A 6 -22.86 -23.76 38.80
N LEU A 7 -22.55 -22.46 38.95
CA LEU A 7 -21.36 -21.83 38.38
C LEU A 7 -20.29 -21.93 39.48
N GLY A 8 -19.21 -22.66 39.23
CA GLY A 8 -18.09 -22.74 40.16
C GLY A 8 -17.08 -23.81 39.77
N ALA A 9 -15.97 -23.35 39.19
CA ALA A 9 -14.64 -23.98 39.13
C ALA A 9 -14.56 -25.46 38.70
N VAL A 10 -14.05 -25.75 37.49
CA VAL A 10 -13.41 -27.04 37.21
C VAL A 10 -12.26 -26.90 36.18
N ASP A 11 -11.14 -27.49 36.56
CA ASP A 11 -9.83 -27.62 35.94
C ASP A 11 -9.76 -28.35 34.58
N SER A 12 -8.61 -28.17 33.93
CA SER A 12 -8.20 -28.63 32.59
C SER A 12 -8.06 -30.15 32.38
N GLU A 13 -8.68 -31.01 33.19
CA GLU A 13 -8.60 -32.48 33.03
C GLU A 13 -9.86 -33.12 32.38
N TYR A 14 -10.91 -32.35 32.12
CA TYR A 14 -12.16 -32.87 31.54
C TYR A 14 -12.17 -32.98 29.99
N GLU A 15 -11.24 -32.32 29.29
CA GLU A 15 -11.19 -32.32 27.81
C GLU A 15 -10.73 -33.66 27.22
N LEU A 16 -9.90 -34.43 27.92
CA LEU A 16 -9.44 -35.74 27.45
C LEU A 16 -10.54 -36.80 27.63
N HIS A 17 -11.27 -36.74 28.74
CA HIS A 17 -12.34 -37.69 29.05
C HIS A 17 -13.56 -37.54 28.13
N LEU A 18 -13.96 -36.30 27.79
CA LEU A 18 -15.09 -36.08 26.88
C LEU A 18 -14.78 -36.48 25.43
N THR A 19 -13.54 -36.29 24.98
CA THR A 19 -13.10 -36.68 23.63
C THR A 19 -13.01 -38.20 23.50
N MET A 20 -12.52 -38.90 24.54
CA MET A 20 -12.57 -40.37 24.61
C MET A 20 -14.01 -40.90 24.67
N TYR A 21 -14.91 -40.21 25.38
CA TYR A 21 -16.32 -40.58 25.46
C TYR A 21 -17.03 -40.40 24.10
N MET A 22 -16.74 -39.33 23.35
CA MET A 22 -17.25 -39.15 21.98
C MET A 22 -16.74 -40.21 21.01
N LEU A 23 -15.47 -40.60 21.10
CA LEU A 23 -14.91 -41.67 20.25
C LEU A 23 -15.49 -43.04 20.61
N LEU A 24 -15.74 -43.33 21.89
CA LEU A 24 -16.44 -44.54 22.35
C LEU A 24 -17.89 -44.56 21.89
N VAL A 25 -18.60 -43.43 22.01
CA VAL A 25 -19.98 -43.27 21.55
C VAL A 25 -20.08 -43.43 20.02
N LEU A 26 -19.16 -42.85 19.24
CA LEU A 26 -19.09 -43.04 17.79
C LEU A 26 -18.77 -44.49 17.38
N LYS A 27 -17.91 -45.18 18.15
CA LYS A 27 -17.61 -46.61 17.94
C LYS A 27 -18.82 -47.50 18.25
N GLN A 28 -19.59 -47.15 19.28
CA GLN A 28 -20.84 -47.84 19.64
C GLN A 28 -21.96 -47.55 18.61
N PHE A 29 -22.00 -46.35 18.03
CA PHE A 29 -22.90 -45.99 16.93
C PHE A 29 -22.61 -46.77 15.64
N SER A 30 -21.35 -47.02 15.30
CA SER A 30 -20.99 -47.86 14.15
C SER A 30 -21.39 -49.34 14.36
N TYR A 31 -21.51 -49.79 15.61
CA TYR A 31 -21.97 -51.13 15.96
C TYR A 31 -23.50 -51.22 16.00
N CYS A 32 -24.20 -50.18 16.47
CA CYS A 32 -25.68 -50.14 16.51
C CYS A 32 -26.33 -49.84 15.16
N ALA A 33 -25.67 -49.10 14.26
CA ALA A 33 -26.18 -48.81 12.92
C ALA A 33 -26.26 -50.07 12.01
N GLY A 34 -25.58 -51.16 12.38
CA GLY A 34 -25.68 -52.45 11.69
C GLY A 34 -26.81 -53.36 12.16
N LEU A 35 -27.56 -53.00 13.22
CA LEU A 35 -28.44 -53.94 13.93
C LEU A 35 -29.93 -53.56 13.98
N ILE A 36 -30.37 -52.42 13.45
CA ILE A 36 -31.77 -51.98 13.62
C ILE A 36 -32.34 -51.43 12.31
N GLY A 37 -33.26 -52.18 11.71
CA GLY A 37 -33.97 -51.85 10.47
C GLY A 37 -35.27 -51.06 10.67
N ASP A 38 -35.24 -49.99 11.47
CA ASP A 38 -36.40 -49.11 11.65
C ASP A 38 -36.08 -47.65 11.29
N ASP A 39 -36.46 -47.28 10.05
CA ASP A 39 -36.16 -45.99 9.42
C ASP A 39 -36.71 -44.78 10.21
N LYS A 40 -37.80 -44.96 10.97
CA LYS A 40 -38.40 -43.86 11.76
C LYS A 40 -37.59 -43.54 13.02
N LEU A 41 -36.98 -44.55 13.64
CA LEU A 41 -36.11 -44.37 14.81
C LEU A 41 -34.78 -43.74 14.37
N MET A 42 -34.22 -44.19 13.25
CA MET A 42 -33.01 -43.60 12.65
C MET A 42 -33.21 -42.12 12.28
N SER A 43 -34.36 -41.76 11.68
CA SER A 43 -34.70 -40.36 11.38
C SER A 43 -34.77 -39.49 12.64
N ARG A 44 -35.41 -39.97 13.71
CA ARG A 44 -35.51 -39.24 14.99
C ARG A 44 -34.17 -39.11 15.69
N ILE A 45 -33.33 -40.13 15.66
CA ILE A 45 -31.96 -40.10 16.22
C ILE A 45 -31.08 -39.13 15.42
N LEU A 46 -31.19 -39.09 14.08
CA LEU A 46 -30.48 -38.12 13.24
C LEU A 46 -30.90 -36.67 13.56
N ILE A 47 -32.19 -36.42 13.77
CA ILE A 47 -32.70 -35.09 14.11
C ILE A 47 -32.21 -34.66 15.50
N PHE A 48 -32.26 -35.54 16.50
CA PHE A 48 -31.78 -35.24 17.86
C PHE A 48 -30.27 -35.05 17.91
N SER A 49 -29.49 -35.83 17.16
CA SER A 49 -28.04 -35.70 17.08
C SER A 49 -27.61 -34.45 16.31
N ALA A 50 -28.34 -34.06 15.25
CA ALA A 50 -28.14 -32.78 14.57
C ALA A 50 -28.46 -31.59 15.50
N ALA A 51 -29.53 -31.68 16.28
CA ALA A 51 -29.90 -30.64 17.26
C ALA A 51 -28.90 -30.55 18.42
N ALA A 52 -28.42 -31.68 18.94
CA ALA A 52 -27.39 -31.73 19.98
C ALA A 52 -26.05 -31.19 19.46
N GLY A 53 -25.65 -31.58 18.25
CA GLY A 53 -24.46 -31.06 17.58
C GLY A 53 -24.54 -29.54 17.33
N ALA A 54 -25.71 -29.04 16.92
CA ALA A 54 -25.95 -27.60 16.78
C ALA A 54 -25.87 -26.87 18.12
N THR A 55 -26.42 -27.45 19.19
CA THR A 55 -26.43 -26.84 20.54
C THR A 55 -25.04 -26.84 21.16
N ILE A 56 -24.28 -27.93 21.04
CA ILE A 56 -22.88 -28.03 21.48
C ILE A 56 -22.00 -27.09 20.65
N GLY A 57 -22.22 -27.01 19.33
CA GLY A 57 -21.53 -26.06 18.47
C GLY A 57 -21.81 -24.60 18.83
N LEU A 58 -23.07 -24.28 19.16
CA LEU A 58 -23.48 -22.96 19.66
C LEU A 58 -22.85 -22.66 21.03
N TRP A 59 -22.85 -23.63 21.95
CA TRP A 59 -22.26 -23.49 23.28
C TRP A 59 -20.74 -23.35 23.22
N TRP A 60 -20.04 -24.14 22.41
CA TRP A 60 -18.61 -24.01 22.15
C TRP A 60 -18.29 -22.66 21.49
N MET A 61 -19.06 -22.24 20.48
CA MET A 61 -18.92 -20.93 19.87
C MET A 61 -19.13 -19.77 20.86
N TRP A 62 -19.96 -19.97 21.90
CA TRP A 62 -20.23 -18.96 22.93
C TRP A 62 -19.22 -18.98 24.07
N SER A 63 -18.70 -20.15 24.45
CA SER A 63 -17.75 -20.38 25.54
C SER A 63 -16.29 -20.20 25.11
N SER A 64 -15.94 -20.54 23.87
CA SER A 64 -14.60 -20.37 23.30
C SER A 64 -14.34 -18.94 22.82
N ARG A 65 -15.06 -17.93 23.33
CA ARG A 65 -14.81 -16.51 22.97
C ARG A 65 -13.36 -16.16 23.32
N PRO A 66 -12.46 -16.05 22.33
CA PRO A 66 -11.16 -15.43 22.58
C PRO A 66 -11.48 -14.01 23.05
N SER A 67 -10.66 -13.40 23.91
CA SER A 67 -10.87 -12.01 24.33
C SER A 67 -11.14 -11.16 23.08
N LEU A 68 -12.39 -10.70 22.92
CA LEU A 68 -12.81 -9.92 21.76
C LEU A 68 -12.17 -8.54 21.94
N LYS A 69 -10.93 -8.38 21.47
CA LYS A 69 -10.27 -7.09 21.45
C LYS A 69 -11.01 -6.23 20.43
N LYS A 70 -11.80 -5.30 20.95
CA LYS A 70 -12.42 -4.26 20.14
C LYS A 70 -11.35 -3.26 19.75
N ILE A 71 -11.38 -2.82 18.50
CA ILE A 71 -10.66 -1.63 18.07
C ILE A 71 -11.26 -0.46 18.87
N THR A 72 -10.40 0.37 19.43
CA THR A 72 -10.83 1.64 20.02
C THR A 72 -10.71 2.68 18.92
N PRO A 73 -11.83 3.25 18.42
CA PRO A 73 -11.78 4.30 17.41
C PRO A 73 -10.92 5.47 17.90
N LEU A 74 -10.02 5.95 17.03
CA LEU A 74 -9.13 7.07 17.37
C LEU A 74 -9.87 8.40 17.47
N VAL A 75 -10.98 8.51 16.74
CA VAL A 75 -11.92 9.63 16.75
C VAL A 75 -13.33 9.06 16.81
N ASP A 76 -14.28 9.90 17.21
CA ASP A 76 -15.71 9.57 17.11
C ASP A 76 -16.08 9.29 15.64
N PRO A 77 -16.53 8.08 15.28
CA PRO A 77 -16.86 7.73 13.90
C PRO A 77 -18.00 8.57 13.31
N ASP A 78 -18.86 9.14 14.14
CA ASP A 78 -19.95 10.03 13.72
C ASP A 78 -19.51 11.49 13.59
N GLN A 79 -18.28 11.83 14.00
CA GLN A 79 -17.74 13.18 13.90
C GLN A 79 -16.21 13.17 13.66
N GLN A 80 -15.79 12.77 12.46
CA GLN A 80 -14.36 12.56 12.16
C GLN A 80 -13.60 13.85 11.79
N THR A 81 -14.30 14.91 11.42
CA THR A 81 -13.69 16.21 11.07
C THR A 81 -14.23 17.36 11.91
N ARG A 82 -13.46 18.45 11.91
CA ARG A 82 -13.88 19.75 12.44
C ARG A 82 -13.62 20.81 11.39
N GLU A 83 -14.50 21.80 11.36
CA GLU A 83 -14.43 22.93 10.46
C GLU A 83 -13.57 24.05 11.08
N LEU A 84 -12.74 24.67 10.25
CA LEU A 84 -11.92 25.82 10.59
C LEU A 84 -12.65 27.11 10.17
N PRO A 85 -12.23 28.29 10.67
CA PRO A 85 -12.90 29.56 10.37
C PRO A 85 -12.94 29.93 8.87
N ASP A 86 -12.05 29.37 8.06
CA ASP A 86 -11.99 29.57 6.61
C ASP A 86 -12.89 28.58 5.82
N GLY A 87 -13.71 27.79 6.52
CA GLY A 87 -14.60 26.77 5.94
C GLY A 87 -13.90 25.47 5.54
N SER A 88 -12.57 25.39 5.70
CA SER A 88 -11.85 24.14 5.49
C SER A 88 -12.04 23.18 6.65
N ARG A 89 -11.79 21.89 6.41
CA ARG A 89 -11.91 20.83 7.38
C ARG A 89 -10.57 20.14 7.61
N VAL A 90 -10.31 19.85 8.87
CA VAL A 90 -9.20 19.01 9.32
C VAL A 90 -9.75 17.83 10.11
N CYS A 91 -8.96 16.76 10.21
CA CYS A 91 -9.33 15.62 11.04
C CYS A 91 -9.37 15.99 12.54
N LYS A 92 -10.36 15.48 13.27
CA LYS A 92 -10.45 15.65 14.74
C LYS A 92 -9.36 14.94 15.52
N TYR A 93 -8.59 14.05 14.88
CA TYR A 93 -7.42 13.44 15.47
C TYR A 93 -6.36 14.48 15.87
N LEU A 94 -6.29 15.61 15.14
CA LEU A 94 -5.40 16.70 15.49
C LEU A 94 -5.84 17.38 16.79
N LYS A 95 -4.90 17.52 17.72
CA LYS A 95 -5.12 18.19 19.01
C LYS A 95 -5.26 19.72 18.90
N SER A 96 -4.88 20.29 17.77
CA SER A 96 -4.87 21.73 17.50
C SER A 96 -5.07 21.99 16.01
N ASP A 97 -5.20 23.25 15.60
CA ASP A 97 -5.34 23.66 14.18
C ASP A 97 -4.05 23.46 13.39
N ALA A 98 -2.93 23.20 14.07
CA ALA A 98 -1.66 22.91 13.43
C ALA A 98 -1.68 21.52 12.75
N LEU A 99 -1.41 21.53 11.44
CA LEU A 99 -1.21 20.33 10.63
C LEU A 99 0.12 19.65 10.97
N MET A 100 0.15 18.32 10.91
CA MET A 100 1.37 17.56 11.15
C MET A 100 2.32 17.62 9.94
N ARG A 101 3.63 17.68 10.19
CA ARG A 101 4.67 17.60 9.14
C ARG A 101 5.47 16.31 9.16
N PHE A 102 5.53 15.64 10.31
CA PHE A 102 6.21 14.38 10.54
C PHE A 102 5.67 13.73 11.81
N ILE A 103 5.83 12.41 11.94
CA ILE A 103 5.58 11.68 13.20
C ILE A 103 6.86 11.69 14.06
N TYR A 104 8.01 11.49 13.44
CA TYR A 104 9.29 11.27 14.11
C TYR A 104 10.26 12.43 13.87
N SER A 105 10.76 13.02 14.95
CA SER A 105 11.67 14.17 14.87
C SER A 105 13.05 13.84 14.29
N ASP A 106 13.43 12.56 14.26
CA ASP A 106 14.68 12.03 13.69
C ASP A 106 14.49 11.37 12.30
N ALA A 107 13.32 11.59 11.67
CA ALA A 107 13.01 11.18 10.30
C ALA A 107 12.14 12.24 9.61
N LYS A 108 12.77 13.35 9.22
CA LYS A 108 12.16 14.48 8.50
C LYS A 108 12.39 14.42 7.00
N THR A 109 13.24 13.50 6.55
CA THR A 109 13.43 13.18 5.12
C THR A 109 13.31 11.69 4.85
N VAL A 110 13.02 11.33 3.59
CA VAL A 110 13.02 9.92 3.13
C VAL A 110 14.38 9.25 3.34
N TYR A 111 15.48 10.01 3.25
CA TYR A 111 16.84 9.55 3.56
C TYR A 111 16.99 9.17 5.06
N GLU A 112 16.44 10.00 5.94
CA GLU A 112 16.45 9.75 7.38
C GLU A 112 15.48 8.64 7.80
N ALA A 113 14.34 8.48 7.11
CA ALA A 113 13.35 7.42 7.38
C ALA A 113 13.97 6.02 7.35
N VAL A 114 14.78 5.71 6.32
CA VAL A 114 15.47 4.42 6.20
C VAL A 114 16.53 4.25 7.31
N ARG A 115 17.27 5.32 7.63
CA ARG A 115 18.28 5.30 8.71
C ARG A 115 17.66 5.14 10.09
N ARG A 116 16.49 5.72 10.31
CA ARG A 116 15.66 5.45 11.50
C ARG A 116 15.25 3.99 11.53
N GLY A 117 14.75 3.46 10.42
CA GLY A 117 14.40 2.04 10.29
C GLY A 117 15.54 1.10 10.66
N ALA A 118 16.77 1.41 10.23
CA ALA A 118 17.98 0.68 10.60
C ALA A 118 18.21 0.64 12.12
N ARG A 119 18.02 1.77 12.81
CA ARG A 119 18.14 1.87 14.28
C ARG A 119 17.01 1.13 15.00
N VAL A 120 15.76 1.36 14.59
CA VAL A 120 14.56 0.80 15.23
C VAL A 120 14.48 -0.71 15.08
N SER A 121 14.89 -1.23 13.93
CA SER A 121 14.93 -2.68 13.66
C SER A 121 16.17 -3.39 14.21
N ASN A 122 17.15 -2.63 14.73
CA ASN A 122 18.48 -3.14 15.08
C ASN A 122 19.13 -3.91 13.91
N ASN A 123 19.24 -3.25 12.74
CA ASN A 123 19.74 -3.84 11.50
C ASN A 123 18.95 -5.09 11.05
N GLY A 124 17.62 -4.99 11.09
CA GLY A 124 16.70 -6.03 10.62
C GLY A 124 16.71 -6.20 9.08
N PRO A 125 15.93 -7.16 8.56
CA PRO A 125 15.70 -7.28 7.12
C PRO A 125 15.00 -6.02 6.57
N MET A 126 15.41 -5.56 5.39
CA MET A 126 14.85 -4.37 4.74
C MET A 126 14.25 -4.72 3.37
N LEU A 127 15.08 -5.23 2.45
CA LEU A 127 14.68 -5.45 1.05
C LEU A 127 14.72 -6.93 0.72
N GLY A 128 13.54 -7.50 0.48
CA GLY A 128 13.34 -8.92 0.20
C GLY A 128 13.13 -9.19 -1.28
N PHE A 129 13.85 -10.14 -1.85
CA PHE A 129 13.66 -10.57 -3.23
C PHE A 129 13.67 -12.09 -3.33
N ARG A 130 13.27 -12.59 -4.51
CA ARG A 130 13.14 -14.02 -4.75
C ARG A 130 13.45 -14.30 -6.20
N ASN A 131 14.41 -15.19 -6.45
CA ASN A 131 14.82 -15.53 -7.82
C ASN A 131 13.99 -16.67 -8.39
N ASN A 132 13.82 -17.77 -7.64
CA ASN A 132 13.15 -18.98 -8.14
C ASN A 132 11.84 -19.33 -7.39
N HIS A 133 10.99 -20.11 -8.06
CA HIS A 133 9.69 -20.57 -7.52
C HIS A 133 9.79 -21.49 -6.29
N ASN A 134 10.92 -22.16 -6.09
CA ASN A 134 11.09 -23.11 -4.98
C ASN A 134 11.92 -22.56 -3.83
N GLU A 135 12.37 -21.30 -3.93
CA GLU A 135 13.23 -20.69 -2.94
C GLU A 135 12.43 -19.77 -2.00
N PRO A 136 12.87 -19.60 -0.74
CA PRO A 136 12.35 -18.57 0.14
C PRO A 136 12.75 -17.17 -0.37
N TYR A 137 12.20 -16.13 0.27
CA TYR A 137 12.72 -14.77 0.06
C TYR A 137 14.10 -14.62 0.70
N GLU A 138 15.01 -14.04 -0.05
CA GLU A 138 16.31 -13.55 0.41
C GLU A 138 16.18 -12.09 0.84
N TRP A 139 16.95 -11.66 1.84
CA TRP A 139 16.81 -10.34 2.45
C TRP A 139 18.14 -9.62 2.55
N LEU A 140 18.20 -8.41 2.00
CA LEU A 140 19.21 -7.42 2.38
C LEU A 140 18.81 -6.79 3.71
N ARG A 141 19.75 -6.71 4.65
CA ARG A 141 19.53 -5.95 5.88
C ARG A 141 19.68 -4.46 5.63
N TYR A 142 19.19 -3.65 6.56
CA TYR A 142 19.30 -2.19 6.47
C TYR A 142 20.76 -1.71 6.27
N ALA A 143 21.72 -2.27 7.02
CA ALA A 143 23.12 -1.89 6.89
C ALA A 143 23.68 -2.24 5.51
N ASP A 144 23.40 -3.45 5.00
CA ASP A 144 23.85 -3.89 3.68
C ASP A 144 23.25 -3.01 2.58
N ALA A 145 21.95 -2.70 2.68
CA ALA A 145 21.27 -1.83 1.74
C ALA A 145 21.87 -0.41 1.75
N LEU A 146 22.09 0.18 2.92
CA LEU A 146 22.68 1.50 3.06
C LEU A 146 24.14 1.55 2.58
N GLU A 147 24.93 0.50 2.81
CA GLU A 147 26.30 0.40 2.32
C GLU A 147 26.33 0.34 0.79
N ARG A 148 25.52 -0.52 0.18
CA ARG A 148 25.40 -0.62 -1.28
C ARG A 148 24.90 0.68 -1.91
N SER A 149 23.89 1.31 -1.34
CA SER A 149 23.43 2.65 -1.76
C SER A 149 24.54 3.69 -1.64
N GLY A 150 25.35 3.64 -0.58
CA GLY A 150 26.50 4.51 -0.40
C GLY A 150 27.55 4.34 -1.49
N ARG A 151 27.81 3.10 -1.95
CA ARG A 151 28.70 2.82 -3.09
C ARG A 151 28.11 3.35 -4.39
N PHE A 152 26.82 3.12 -4.66
CA PHE A 152 26.15 3.68 -5.83
C PHE A 152 26.24 5.22 -5.87
N ALA A 153 26.04 5.87 -4.73
CA ALA A 153 26.13 7.33 -4.60
C ALA A 153 27.53 7.84 -4.99
N ARG A 154 28.59 7.15 -4.53
CA ARG A 154 29.99 7.49 -4.82
C ARG A 154 30.36 7.15 -6.26
N ALA A 155 29.78 6.10 -6.83
CA ALA A 155 29.93 5.78 -8.25
C ALA A 155 29.39 6.90 -9.15
N MET A 156 28.29 7.56 -8.78
CA MET A 156 27.81 8.76 -9.48
C MET A 156 28.85 9.89 -9.48
N ARG A 157 29.61 10.04 -8.39
CA ARG A 157 30.72 11.01 -8.30
C ARG A 157 31.90 10.61 -9.19
N ALA A 158 32.22 9.31 -9.26
CA ALA A 158 33.25 8.80 -10.17
C ALA A 158 32.89 8.98 -11.66
N LEU A 159 31.58 9.05 -11.99
CA LEU A 159 31.10 9.44 -13.33
C LEU A 159 31.10 10.97 -13.58
N GLY A 160 31.46 11.78 -12.58
CA GLY A 160 31.48 13.23 -12.69
C GLY A 160 30.12 13.91 -12.54
N LEU A 161 29.09 13.20 -12.05
CA LEU A 161 27.79 13.83 -11.78
C LEU A 161 27.90 14.79 -10.58
N PRO A 162 27.28 15.97 -10.61
CA PRO A 162 27.39 16.95 -9.54
C PRO A 162 26.55 16.61 -8.30
N VAL A 163 26.98 17.10 -7.15
CA VAL A 163 26.23 17.08 -5.88
C VAL A 163 25.11 18.13 -5.89
N GLY A 164 23.98 17.84 -5.25
CA GLY A 164 22.91 18.80 -5.01
C GLY A 164 21.75 18.76 -6.01
N GLN A 165 20.81 19.69 -5.79
CA GLN A 165 19.44 19.73 -6.31
C GLN A 165 19.30 20.05 -7.81
N GLN A 166 20.41 20.21 -8.52
CA GLN A 166 20.44 20.42 -9.99
C GLN A 166 20.80 19.14 -10.76
N CYS A 167 21.13 18.05 -10.06
CA CYS A 167 21.40 16.75 -10.68
C CYS A 167 20.17 15.85 -10.57
N PHE A 168 19.64 15.46 -11.72
CA PHE A 168 18.49 14.57 -11.84
C PHE A 168 18.94 13.19 -12.31
N VAL A 169 18.56 12.15 -11.56
CA VAL A 169 18.93 10.76 -11.86
C VAL A 169 17.68 10.00 -12.25
N GLY A 170 17.67 9.46 -13.46
CA GLY A 170 16.54 8.70 -13.99
C GLY A 170 16.55 7.25 -13.52
N ILE A 171 15.36 6.69 -13.24
CA ILE A 171 15.19 5.25 -13.05
C ILE A 171 13.98 4.74 -13.83
N PHE A 172 14.22 3.78 -14.72
CA PHE A 172 13.23 3.15 -15.57
C PHE A 172 13.18 1.64 -15.31
N ALA A 173 12.66 1.26 -14.14
CA ALA A 173 12.70 -0.10 -13.63
C ALA A 173 11.37 -0.53 -12.98
N LYS A 174 11.08 -1.83 -13.03
CA LYS A 174 10.06 -2.50 -12.22
C LYS A 174 10.46 -2.47 -10.74
N ASN A 175 9.51 -2.81 -9.87
CA ASN A 175 9.78 -2.91 -8.45
C ASN A 175 10.79 -4.03 -8.18
N ARG A 176 11.89 -3.67 -7.53
CA ARG A 176 12.97 -4.56 -7.13
C ARG A 176 13.83 -3.87 -6.07
N PRO A 177 14.63 -4.61 -5.27
CA PRO A 177 15.49 -4.01 -4.24
C PRO A 177 16.36 -2.86 -4.76
N GLU A 178 16.96 -3.03 -5.93
CA GLU A 178 17.89 -2.07 -6.54
C GLU A 178 17.23 -0.73 -6.82
N TRP A 179 15.90 -0.70 -7.01
CA TRP A 179 15.16 0.54 -7.16
C TRP A 179 15.28 1.40 -5.90
N VAL A 180 15.10 0.80 -4.72
CA VAL A 180 15.25 1.48 -3.43
C VAL A 180 16.72 1.80 -3.14
N LEU A 181 17.65 0.93 -3.57
CA LEU A 181 19.08 1.21 -3.43
C LEU A 181 19.50 2.47 -4.20
N VAL A 182 19.03 2.60 -5.44
CA VAL A 182 19.26 3.79 -6.28
C VAL A 182 18.61 5.02 -5.66
N GLU A 183 17.37 4.91 -5.17
CA GLU A 183 16.70 6.00 -4.47
C GLU A 183 17.53 6.54 -3.30
N GLN A 184 17.99 5.66 -2.40
CA GLN A 184 18.81 6.06 -1.27
C GLN A 184 20.20 6.58 -1.69
N ALA A 185 20.74 6.08 -2.80
CA ALA A 185 22.00 6.55 -3.36
C ALA A 185 21.88 8.00 -3.87
N VAL A 186 20.80 8.31 -4.60
CA VAL A 186 20.49 9.65 -5.10
C VAL A 186 20.38 10.65 -3.95
N TYR A 187 19.70 10.28 -2.87
CA TYR A 187 19.55 11.14 -1.70
C TYR A 187 20.85 11.36 -0.93
N THR A 188 21.81 10.45 -1.00
CA THR A 188 23.09 10.55 -0.25
C THR A 188 23.90 11.80 -0.58
N PHE A 189 23.72 12.37 -1.77
CA PHE A 189 24.35 13.62 -2.18
C PHE A 189 23.33 14.68 -2.62
N ASN A 190 22.15 14.66 -2.01
CA ASN A 190 21.08 15.64 -2.24
C ASN A 190 20.73 15.81 -3.74
N ASN A 191 20.82 14.73 -4.52
CA ASN A 191 20.38 14.70 -5.92
C ASN A 191 18.88 14.34 -5.98
N VAL A 192 18.24 14.52 -7.14
CA VAL A 192 16.78 14.37 -7.31
C VAL A 192 16.47 13.13 -8.15
N LEU A 193 15.56 12.28 -7.68
CA LEU A 193 15.15 11.07 -8.40
C LEU A 193 14.06 11.38 -9.44
N VAL A 194 14.18 10.81 -10.64
CA VAL A 194 13.16 10.94 -11.70
C VAL A 194 12.73 9.53 -12.16
N PRO A 195 11.66 8.96 -11.57
CA PRO A 195 11.20 7.64 -11.96
C PRO A 195 10.32 7.65 -13.20
N LEU A 196 10.50 6.68 -14.08
CA LEU A 196 9.72 6.47 -15.30
C LEU A 196 8.85 5.22 -15.18
N TYR A 197 7.59 5.33 -15.62
CA TYR A 197 6.65 4.20 -15.65
C TYR A 197 7.07 3.13 -16.65
N GLU A 198 6.86 1.85 -16.32
CA GLU A 198 7.10 0.73 -17.24
C GLU A 198 6.29 0.85 -18.54
N THR A 199 5.03 1.26 -18.42
CA THR A 199 4.07 1.39 -19.53
C THR A 199 4.22 2.70 -20.29
N LEU A 200 5.26 3.49 -19.99
CA LEU A 200 5.46 4.80 -20.59
C LEU A 200 5.72 4.63 -22.09
N ARG A 201 5.03 5.46 -22.89
CA ARG A 201 5.28 5.47 -24.32
C ARG A 201 6.70 5.98 -24.60
N PRO A 202 7.46 5.33 -25.51
CA PRO A 202 8.38 6.00 -26.41
C PRO A 202 8.60 7.52 -26.30
N ASP A 203 7.63 8.33 -26.74
CA ASP A 203 7.85 9.77 -26.89
C ASP A 203 7.77 10.52 -25.55
N ALA A 204 7.07 9.92 -24.59
CA ALA A 204 7.00 10.44 -23.24
C ALA A 204 8.34 10.23 -22.50
N SER A 205 9.08 9.14 -22.75
CA SER A 205 10.41 8.99 -22.13
C SER A 205 11.41 10.03 -22.65
N VAL A 206 11.38 10.32 -23.95
CA VAL A 206 12.19 11.39 -24.57
C VAL A 206 11.85 12.75 -23.96
N HIS A 207 10.56 13.06 -23.82
CA HIS A 207 10.12 14.30 -23.18
C HIS A 207 10.67 14.45 -21.76
N ILE A 208 10.57 13.39 -20.94
CA ILE A 208 11.05 13.40 -19.55
C ILE A 208 12.56 13.59 -19.48
N VAL A 209 13.33 12.83 -20.27
CA VAL A 209 14.80 12.91 -20.31
C VAL A 209 15.24 14.32 -20.65
N ASN A 210 14.60 14.95 -21.64
CA ASN A 210 14.94 16.29 -22.07
C ASN A 210 14.50 17.36 -21.06
N GLN A 211 13.28 17.28 -20.53
CA GLN A 211 12.78 18.29 -19.61
C GLN A 211 13.63 18.32 -18.33
N ALA A 212 13.92 17.14 -17.76
CA ALA A 212 14.74 16.97 -16.57
C ALA A 212 16.26 16.97 -16.82
N ASN A 213 16.71 17.08 -18.07
CA ASN A 213 18.13 17.05 -18.45
C ASN A 213 18.87 15.86 -17.81
N ILE A 214 18.30 14.66 -17.95
CA ILE A 214 18.83 13.45 -17.31
C ILE A 214 20.12 13.03 -18.01
N GLU A 215 21.21 12.91 -17.24
CA GLU A 215 22.51 12.41 -17.73
C GLU A 215 22.72 10.92 -17.46
N LEU A 216 22.19 10.42 -16.35
CA LEU A 216 22.30 9.02 -15.91
C LEU A 216 20.92 8.39 -15.77
N MET A 217 20.74 7.24 -16.43
CA MET A 217 19.51 6.44 -16.35
C MET A 217 19.83 5.02 -15.85
N PHE A 218 19.10 4.56 -14.85
CA PHE A 218 19.07 3.15 -14.45
C PHE A 218 17.95 2.41 -15.18
N CYS A 219 18.24 1.27 -15.81
CA CYS A 219 17.27 0.45 -16.52
C CYS A 219 17.31 -0.99 -16.01
N ASP A 220 16.17 -1.66 -15.90
CA ASP A 220 16.11 -3.07 -15.46
C ASP A 220 16.02 -4.09 -16.60
N ALA A 221 15.96 -3.64 -17.85
CA ALA A 221 15.76 -4.50 -19.01
C ALA A 221 16.47 -3.96 -20.25
N ILE A 222 17.08 -4.88 -21.01
CA ILE A 222 17.77 -4.57 -22.28
C ILE A 222 16.83 -3.86 -23.27
N ALA A 223 15.55 -4.26 -23.33
CA ALA A 223 14.57 -3.63 -24.21
C ALA A 223 14.38 -2.13 -23.93
N LYS A 224 14.41 -1.72 -22.66
CA LYS A 224 14.32 -0.30 -22.26
C LYS A 224 15.59 0.46 -22.65
N THR A 225 16.76 -0.17 -22.45
CA THR A 225 18.04 0.38 -22.89
C THR A 225 18.08 0.59 -24.39
N LYS A 226 17.75 -0.43 -25.19
CA LYS A 226 17.67 -0.31 -26.67
C LYS A 226 16.72 0.79 -27.10
N GLY A 227 15.52 0.85 -26.51
CA GLY A 227 14.54 1.91 -26.82
C GLY A 227 15.04 3.32 -26.52
N LEU A 228 15.89 3.52 -25.51
CA LEU A 228 16.53 4.82 -25.24
C LEU A 228 17.68 5.11 -26.22
N LEU A 229 18.49 4.11 -26.57
CA LEU A 229 19.59 4.25 -27.53
C LEU A 229 19.09 4.57 -28.94
N GLU A 230 18.04 3.91 -29.41
CA GLU A 230 17.38 4.19 -30.70
C GLU A 230 16.91 5.66 -30.82
N ARG A 231 16.72 6.33 -29.69
CA ARG A 231 16.22 7.71 -29.59
C ARG A 231 17.28 8.65 -29.02
N LYS A 232 18.54 8.23 -28.96
CA LYS A 232 19.63 9.01 -28.37
C LYS A 232 19.78 10.38 -29.05
N SER A 233 19.58 10.45 -30.36
CA SER A 233 19.58 11.70 -31.12
C SER A 233 18.58 12.74 -30.60
N ALA A 234 17.45 12.29 -30.03
CA ALA A 234 16.46 13.13 -29.38
C ALA A 234 16.71 13.32 -27.87
N CYS A 235 17.68 12.64 -27.28
CA CYS A 235 18.04 12.69 -25.85
C CYS A 235 19.53 13.07 -25.67
N PRO A 236 19.96 14.28 -26.06
CA PRO A 236 21.37 14.66 -26.07
C PRO A 236 22.03 14.63 -24.68
N SER A 237 21.26 14.91 -23.61
CA SER A 237 21.77 14.94 -22.23
C SER A 237 22.19 13.57 -21.70
N LEU A 238 21.58 12.48 -22.20
CA LEU A 238 21.83 11.13 -21.70
C LEU A 238 23.25 10.71 -22.05
N LYS A 239 24.10 10.45 -21.05
CA LYS A 239 25.51 10.06 -21.22
C LYS A 239 25.79 8.67 -20.69
N PHE A 240 25.06 8.28 -19.63
CA PHE A 240 25.30 7.05 -18.89
C PHE A 240 24.01 6.24 -18.79
N ILE A 241 24.10 4.94 -19.06
CA ILE A 241 23.06 3.99 -18.72
C ILE A 241 23.66 2.91 -17.82
N VAL A 242 23.03 2.67 -16.68
CA VAL A 242 23.36 1.54 -15.81
C VAL A 242 22.26 0.49 -15.95
N LEU A 243 22.62 -0.67 -16.48
CA LEU A 243 21.71 -1.81 -16.58
C LEU A 243 21.73 -2.58 -15.26
N ILE A 244 20.57 -2.68 -14.62
CA ILE A 244 20.30 -3.49 -13.43
C ILE A 244 20.17 -4.96 -13.89
N THR A 245 21.31 -5.54 -14.23
CA THR A 245 21.44 -6.96 -14.60
C THR A 245 21.30 -7.84 -13.36
N SER A 246 20.76 -9.05 -13.55
CA SER A 246 20.95 -10.11 -12.56
C SER A 246 22.42 -10.57 -12.61
N ALA A 247 22.97 -11.11 -11.50
CA ALA A 247 24.39 -11.51 -11.40
C ALA A 247 24.87 -12.52 -12.47
N ASN A 248 23.95 -13.13 -13.22
CA ASN A 248 24.23 -14.13 -14.27
C ASN A 248 23.81 -13.68 -15.69
N GLU A 249 23.33 -12.44 -15.86
CA GLU A 249 23.00 -11.89 -17.17
C GLU A 249 24.20 -11.12 -17.71
N GLU A 250 24.93 -11.71 -18.64
CA GLU A 250 25.95 -10.99 -19.40
C GLU A 250 25.28 -9.95 -20.30
N LEU A 251 25.84 -8.74 -20.29
CA LEU A 251 25.44 -7.68 -21.20
C LEU A 251 25.76 -8.12 -22.64
N ASP A 252 24.72 -8.30 -23.44
CA ASP A 252 24.79 -8.58 -24.88
C ASP A 252 25.74 -7.59 -25.58
N ASP A 253 26.78 -8.12 -26.24
CA ASP A 253 27.81 -7.35 -26.93
C ASP A 253 27.19 -6.38 -27.95
N SER A 254 26.08 -6.76 -28.59
CA SER A 254 25.39 -5.89 -29.55
C SER A 254 24.87 -4.60 -28.90
N VAL A 255 24.39 -4.67 -27.66
CA VAL A 255 23.90 -3.50 -26.92
C VAL A 255 25.04 -2.58 -26.52
N ARG A 256 26.20 -3.16 -26.17
CA ARG A 256 27.41 -2.40 -25.85
C ARG A 256 27.93 -1.65 -27.08
N GLU A 257 27.96 -2.31 -28.23
CA GLU A 257 28.34 -1.70 -29.50
C GLU A 257 27.38 -0.57 -29.91
N ASP A 258 26.07 -0.80 -29.79
CA ASP A 258 25.06 0.22 -30.06
C ASP A 258 25.21 1.42 -29.13
N ALA A 259 25.42 1.19 -27.83
CA ALA A 259 25.65 2.26 -26.86
C ALA A 259 26.92 3.07 -27.20
N ALA A 260 28.02 2.40 -27.53
CA ALA A 260 29.26 3.06 -27.92
C ALA A 260 29.10 3.89 -29.20
N ARG A 261 28.38 3.37 -30.20
CA ARG A 261 28.07 4.08 -31.45
C ARG A 261 27.28 5.37 -31.20
N GLU A 262 26.35 5.32 -30.25
CA GLU A 262 25.50 6.44 -29.84
C GLU A 262 26.16 7.37 -28.79
N GLY A 263 27.43 7.11 -28.42
CA GLY A 263 28.17 7.92 -27.44
C GLY A 263 27.64 7.83 -26.01
N VAL A 264 27.01 6.71 -25.67
CA VAL A 264 26.49 6.41 -24.32
C VAL A 264 27.38 5.36 -23.65
N GLN A 265 27.85 5.66 -22.46
CA GLN A 265 28.56 4.69 -21.65
C GLN A 265 27.56 3.76 -20.95
N LEU A 266 27.55 2.49 -21.36
CA LEU A 266 26.73 1.44 -20.76
C LEU A 266 27.52 0.66 -19.70
N LEU A 267 26.97 0.60 -18.50
CA LEU A 267 27.57 -0.08 -17.34
C LEU A 267 26.65 -1.19 -16.82
N SER A 268 27.24 -2.29 -16.34
CA SER A 268 26.52 -3.20 -15.46
C SER A 268 26.35 -2.57 -14.08
N LEU A 269 25.37 -3.01 -13.30
CA LEU A 269 25.21 -2.55 -11.93
C LEU A 269 26.44 -2.88 -11.06
N ASP A 270 27.05 -4.04 -11.27
CA ASP A 270 28.22 -4.48 -10.50
C ASP A 270 29.46 -3.62 -10.81
N ASP A 271 29.70 -3.32 -12.09
CA ASP A 271 30.79 -2.43 -12.49
C ASP A 271 30.56 -1.02 -11.95
N PHE A 272 29.31 -0.55 -12.01
CA PHE A 272 28.93 0.72 -11.40
C PHE A 272 29.17 0.72 -9.88
N GLU A 273 28.77 -0.34 -9.16
CA GLU A 273 29.01 -0.45 -7.71
C GLU A 273 30.51 -0.40 -7.37
N ARG A 274 31.35 -1.11 -8.15
CA ARG A 274 32.81 -1.10 -7.99
C ARG A 274 33.43 0.28 -8.18
N MET A 275 32.85 1.13 -9.03
CA MET A 275 33.34 2.51 -9.18
C MET A 275 33.24 3.32 -7.88
N GLY A 276 32.24 3.03 -7.04
CA GLY A 276 32.07 3.67 -5.74
C GLY A 276 33.13 3.29 -4.71
N LEU A 277 33.94 2.27 -4.99
CA LEU A 277 35.04 1.80 -4.14
C LEU A 277 36.39 2.43 -4.51
N ARG A 278 36.46 3.24 -5.58
CA ARG A 278 37.71 3.92 -5.97
C ARG A 278 38.13 4.92 -4.90
N ASP A 279 39.41 4.94 -4.56
CA ASP A 279 39.96 5.76 -3.47
C ASP A 279 39.59 7.26 -3.57
N GLU A 280 39.49 7.77 -4.81
CA GLU A 280 39.10 9.15 -5.14
C GLU A 280 37.72 9.57 -4.60
N VAL A 281 36.78 8.63 -4.49
CA VAL A 281 35.38 8.90 -4.12
C VAL A 281 34.91 8.12 -2.91
N ALA A 282 35.59 7.03 -2.54
CA ALA A 282 35.18 6.12 -1.47
C ALA A 282 35.03 6.86 -0.12
N SER A 283 35.95 7.80 0.15
CA SER A 283 36.01 8.58 1.38
C SER A 283 35.20 9.88 1.35
N MET A 284 34.49 10.17 0.25
CA MET A 284 33.72 11.41 0.12
C MET A 284 32.60 11.46 1.17
N PRO A 285 32.47 12.56 1.94
CA PRO A 285 31.44 12.70 2.96
C PRO A 285 30.06 12.85 2.31
N ASP A 286 29.07 12.19 2.89
CA ASP A 286 27.66 12.32 2.49
C ASP A 286 27.20 13.78 2.59
N VAL A 287 26.32 14.20 1.68
CA VAL A 287 25.67 15.52 1.69
C VAL A 287 24.15 15.26 1.70
N PRO A 288 23.56 14.96 2.86
CA PRO A 288 22.17 14.56 2.95
C PRO A 288 21.22 15.74 2.68
N PRO A 289 19.97 15.46 2.27
CA PRO A 289 18.97 16.48 1.97
C PRO A 289 18.34 17.03 3.25
N SER A 290 17.81 18.24 3.16
CA SER A 290 16.85 18.81 4.12
C SER A 290 15.41 18.43 3.76
N SER A 291 14.45 18.76 4.62
CA SER A 291 13.02 18.51 4.33
C SER A 291 12.49 19.32 3.15
N ASP A 292 13.08 20.48 2.84
CA ASP A 292 12.58 21.37 1.80
C ASP A 292 13.22 21.09 0.43
N ASP A 293 14.25 20.22 0.40
CA ASP A 293 14.88 19.74 -0.83
C ASP A 293 13.95 18.78 -1.60
N LEU A 294 13.99 18.84 -2.93
CA LEU A 294 13.29 17.90 -3.80
C LEU A 294 13.85 16.49 -3.60
N ALA A 295 12.94 15.56 -3.34
CA ALA A 295 13.25 14.14 -3.34
C ALA A 295 13.05 13.58 -4.76
N THR A 296 11.94 13.92 -5.40
CA THR A 296 11.54 13.27 -6.65
C THR A 296 10.75 14.20 -7.56
N ILE A 297 10.90 14.00 -8.88
CA ILE A 297 9.99 14.54 -9.88
C ILE A 297 9.20 13.38 -10.48
N CYS A 298 7.92 13.27 -10.11
CA CYS A 298 7.04 12.21 -10.58
C CYS A 298 6.22 12.70 -11.78
N TYR A 299 6.36 12.05 -12.92
CA TYR A 299 5.61 12.43 -14.11
C TYR A 299 4.21 11.82 -14.14
N THR A 300 3.18 12.65 -14.26
CA THR A 300 1.79 12.20 -14.41
C THR A 300 1.30 12.43 -15.82
N SER A 301 0.45 11.54 -16.35
CA SER A 301 -0.21 11.75 -17.64
C SER A 301 -1.26 12.85 -17.49
N GLY A 302 -0.94 14.07 -17.93
CA GLY A 302 -1.90 15.18 -17.92
C GLY A 302 -3.03 14.99 -18.93
N THR A 303 -4.13 15.72 -18.76
CA THR A 303 -5.28 15.73 -19.71
C THR A 303 -4.88 16.16 -21.12
N THR A 304 -3.75 16.86 -21.26
CA THR A 304 -3.18 17.33 -22.53
C THR A 304 -2.32 16.27 -23.23
N GLY A 305 -2.13 15.08 -22.64
CA GLY A 305 -1.36 13.97 -23.20
C GLY A 305 0.16 14.07 -23.00
N VAL A 306 0.70 15.27 -22.72
CA VAL A 306 2.11 15.48 -22.35
C VAL A 306 2.28 15.25 -20.84
N PRO A 307 3.22 14.40 -20.40
CA PRO A 307 3.46 14.17 -18.99
C PRO A 307 3.90 15.44 -18.25
N LYS A 308 3.36 15.70 -17.05
CA LYS A 308 3.75 16.83 -16.20
C LYS A 308 4.60 16.35 -15.03
N GLY A 309 5.76 16.96 -14.79
CA GLY A 309 6.65 16.57 -13.70
C GLY A 309 6.24 17.19 -12.36
N VAL A 310 5.60 16.42 -11.48
CA VAL A 310 5.21 16.84 -10.11
C VAL A 310 6.45 16.92 -9.23
N MET A 311 6.78 18.11 -8.72
CA MET A 311 7.93 18.33 -7.82
C MET A 311 7.56 18.04 -6.36
N LEU A 312 8.10 16.95 -5.80
CA LEU A 312 7.86 16.54 -4.42
C LEU A 312 9.14 16.63 -3.58
N THR A 313 9.04 17.33 -2.46
CA THR A 313 10.11 17.45 -1.47
C THR A 313 10.16 16.23 -0.54
N HIS A 314 11.30 16.06 0.14
CA HIS A 314 11.40 15.07 1.21
C HIS A 314 10.35 15.29 2.30
N GLY A 315 10.11 16.54 2.68
CA GLY A 315 9.12 16.94 3.66
C GLY A 315 7.69 16.66 3.21
N ASN A 316 7.38 16.79 1.91
CA ASN A 316 6.06 16.41 1.40
C ASN A 316 5.79 14.92 1.66
N ILE A 317 6.73 14.06 1.31
CA ILE A 317 6.58 12.60 1.44
C ILE A 317 6.46 12.20 2.91
N ILE A 318 7.27 12.80 3.79
CA ILE A 318 7.23 12.53 5.23
C ILE A 318 5.94 13.06 5.87
N ALA A 319 5.40 14.18 5.39
CA ALA A 319 4.11 14.69 5.86
C ALA A 319 2.97 13.73 5.50
N ASP A 320 2.95 13.15 4.30
CA ASP A 320 1.96 12.12 3.91
C ASP A 320 2.04 10.86 4.80
N CYS A 321 3.25 10.48 5.25
CA CYS A 321 3.45 9.38 6.20
C CYS A 321 2.77 9.60 7.57
N THR A 322 2.34 10.83 7.89
CA THR A 322 1.55 11.08 9.12
C THR A 322 0.22 10.33 9.14
N THR A 323 -0.28 9.86 7.99
CA THR A 323 -1.43 8.97 7.91
C THR A 323 -1.26 7.65 8.68
N LEU A 324 -0.01 7.22 8.97
CA LEU A 324 0.25 6.05 9.82
C LEU A 324 -0.35 6.19 11.23
N ASP A 325 -0.47 7.41 11.73
CA ASP A 325 -1.01 7.67 13.06
C ASP A 325 -2.49 7.29 13.18
N TYR A 326 -3.18 7.04 12.06
CA TYR A 326 -4.53 6.48 12.03
C TYR A 326 -4.59 4.96 12.25
N PHE A 327 -3.47 4.26 12.27
CA PHE A 327 -3.41 2.78 12.34
C PHE A 327 -2.76 2.28 13.64
N LYS A 328 -2.98 2.96 14.76
CA LYS A 328 -2.35 2.62 16.05
C LYS A 328 -2.75 1.25 16.59
N ASN A 329 -3.97 0.77 16.33
CA ASN A 329 -4.41 -0.56 16.75
C ASN A 329 -3.80 -1.68 15.87
N SER A 330 -3.28 -1.34 14.69
CA SER A 330 -2.55 -2.28 13.82
C SER A 330 -1.16 -2.61 14.38
N HIS A 331 -0.67 -1.81 15.34
CA HIS A 331 0.62 -1.99 16.00
C HIS A 331 1.75 -2.23 14.99
N LEU A 332 1.88 -1.31 14.02
CA LEU A 332 2.94 -1.38 13.03
C LEU A 332 4.31 -1.33 13.72
N ASN A 333 5.24 -2.19 13.29
CA ASN A 333 6.57 -2.27 13.88
C ASN A 333 7.57 -2.96 12.92
N HIS A 334 8.83 -3.07 13.36
CA HIS A 334 9.92 -3.66 12.58
C HIS A 334 9.75 -5.13 12.15
N LYS A 335 8.73 -5.85 12.64
CA LYS A 335 8.42 -7.23 12.21
C LYS A 335 7.43 -7.27 11.06
N ASP A 336 6.88 -6.12 10.67
CA ASP A 336 5.94 -6.05 9.57
C ASP A 336 6.62 -6.15 8.22
N VAL A 337 5.95 -6.85 7.31
CA VAL A 337 6.43 -7.12 5.97
C VAL A 337 5.38 -6.67 4.96
N MET A 338 5.74 -5.74 4.10
CA MET A 338 4.89 -5.28 3.00
C MET A 338 5.24 -5.99 1.70
N PHE A 339 4.23 -6.27 0.89
CA PHE A 339 4.42 -6.79 -0.47
C PHE A 339 4.44 -5.65 -1.49
N SER A 340 5.50 -5.59 -2.31
CA SER A 340 5.72 -4.56 -3.33
C SER A 340 5.40 -5.10 -4.73
N PHE A 341 4.40 -4.51 -5.38
CA PHE A 341 4.01 -4.87 -6.75
C PHE A 341 3.33 -3.74 -7.54
N LEU A 342 2.91 -2.65 -6.89
CA LEU A 342 2.42 -1.45 -7.57
C LEU A 342 3.62 -0.61 -8.04
N PRO A 343 3.64 -0.13 -9.29
CA PRO A 343 4.82 0.52 -9.86
C PRO A 343 5.42 1.61 -8.95
N LEU A 344 6.72 1.52 -8.64
CA LEU A 344 7.39 2.53 -7.80
C LEU A 344 7.54 3.89 -8.50
N ALA A 345 7.26 4.01 -9.80
CA ALA A 345 7.07 5.33 -10.41
C ALA A 345 5.84 6.08 -9.87
N HIS A 346 4.88 5.36 -9.28
CA HIS A 346 3.68 5.90 -8.64
C HIS A 346 3.90 6.10 -7.14
N MET A 347 3.48 7.26 -6.61
CA MET A 347 3.79 7.63 -5.23
C MET A 347 3.05 6.85 -4.15
N PHE A 348 1.88 6.28 -4.45
CA PHE A 348 1.08 5.54 -3.46
C PHE A 348 1.88 4.45 -2.72
N GLU A 349 2.50 3.51 -3.43
CA GLU A 349 3.28 2.47 -2.77
C GLU A 349 4.57 3.03 -2.15
N ARG A 350 5.22 4.02 -2.77
CA ARG A 350 6.42 4.66 -2.22
C ARG A 350 6.18 5.36 -0.89
N ALA A 351 5.06 6.06 -0.74
CA ALA A 351 4.66 6.67 0.52
C ALA A 351 4.46 5.61 1.60
N MET A 352 3.79 4.51 1.28
CA MET A 352 3.63 3.37 2.20
C MET A 352 4.95 2.69 2.55
N GLN A 353 5.89 2.55 1.61
CA GLN A 353 7.24 2.03 1.88
C GLN A 353 7.99 2.95 2.84
N THR A 354 8.00 4.26 2.56
CA THR A 354 8.66 5.26 3.41
C THR A 354 8.12 5.23 4.84
N ALA A 355 6.80 5.18 4.95
CA ALA A 355 6.08 5.04 6.20
C ALA A 355 6.50 3.76 6.97
N LEU A 356 6.58 2.60 6.29
CA LEU A 356 7.02 1.36 6.90
C LEU A 356 8.50 1.38 7.32
N TYR A 357 9.37 2.03 6.53
CA TYR A 357 10.78 2.17 6.89
C TYR A 357 10.97 3.00 8.16
N CYS A 358 10.13 4.01 8.42
CA CYS A 358 10.13 4.73 9.70
C CYS A 358 9.90 3.81 10.92
N GLU A 359 9.19 2.69 10.73
CA GLU A 359 8.94 1.66 11.75
C GLU A 359 9.99 0.53 11.75
N GLY A 360 10.95 0.56 10.83
CA GLY A 360 11.96 -0.48 10.65
C GLY A 360 11.45 -1.77 10.01
N GLY A 361 10.29 -1.74 9.34
CA GLY A 361 9.73 -2.91 8.67
C GLY A 361 10.47 -3.30 7.39
N SER A 362 9.99 -4.35 6.73
CA SER A 362 10.64 -4.92 5.54
C SER A 362 9.71 -4.93 4.33
N VAL A 363 10.26 -4.85 3.13
CA VAL A 363 9.51 -4.87 1.88
C VAL A 363 9.97 -6.04 1.02
N GLY A 364 9.06 -6.94 0.69
CA GLY A 364 9.30 -8.06 -0.24
C GLY A 364 8.79 -7.72 -1.64
N PHE A 365 9.67 -7.80 -2.64
CA PHE A 365 9.39 -7.51 -4.04
C PHE A 365 8.90 -8.74 -4.80
N PHE A 366 7.88 -8.58 -5.62
CA PHE A 366 7.48 -9.61 -6.59
C PHE A 366 8.56 -9.88 -7.65
N ARG A 367 8.46 -11.01 -8.35
CA ARG A 367 9.42 -11.42 -9.40
C ARG A 367 9.32 -10.65 -10.72
N GLY A 368 8.54 -9.57 -10.80
CA GLY A 368 8.34 -8.83 -12.05
C GLY A 368 7.31 -9.41 -13.03
N ASP A 369 6.67 -10.55 -12.69
CA ASP A 369 5.60 -11.18 -13.48
C ASP A 369 4.28 -11.25 -12.68
N LEU A 370 3.26 -10.55 -13.17
CA LEU A 370 1.93 -10.48 -12.53
C LEU A 370 1.23 -11.85 -12.44
N ARG A 371 1.58 -12.81 -13.31
CA ARG A 371 1.03 -14.17 -13.29
C ARG A 371 1.50 -14.96 -12.06
N LEU A 372 2.65 -14.59 -11.51
CA LEU A 372 3.31 -15.27 -10.40
C LEU A 372 3.01 -14.64 -9.03
N LEU A 373 2.25 -13.53 -8.98
CA LEU A 373 1.94 -12.80 -7.74
C LEU A 373 1.35 -13.69 -6.65
N GLY A 374 0.41 -14.58 -7.01
CA GLY A 374 -0.25 -15.44 -6.02
C GLY A 374 0.72 -16.40 -5.32
N ASP A 375 1.77 -16.83 -6.01
CA ASP A 375 2.84 -17.64 -5.44
C ASP A 375 3.76 -16.79 -4.56
N ASP A 376 4.16 -15.62 -5.05
CA ASP A 376 5.02 -14.69 -4.30
C ASP A 376 4.39 -14.23 -2.99
N ILE A 377 3.09 -13.92 -3.00
CA ILE A 377 2.32 -13.54 -1.81
C ILE A 377 2.25 -14.69 -0.81
N LYS A 378 2.03 -15.92 -1.28
CA LYS A 378 1.96 -17.11 -0.42
C LYS A 378 3.29 -17.42 0.25
N THR A 379 4.41 -17.24 -0.46
CA THR A 379 5.75 -17.44 0.09
C THR A 379 6.15 -16.32 1.03
N LEU A 380 5.91 -15.05 0.67
CA LEU A 380 6.26 -13.90 1.51
C LEU A 380 5.43 -13.83 2.79
N ARG A 381 4.14 -14.20 2.69
CA ARG A 381 3.14 -14.08 3.76
C ARG A 381 3.10 -12.65 4.33
N PRO A 382 2.78 -11.62 3.53
CA PRO A 382 2.86 -10.22 3.97
C PRO A 382 1.90 -9.91 5.13
N THR A 383 2.24 -8.91 5.94
CA THR A 383 1.35 -8.33 6.96
C THR A 383 0.65 -7.07 6.47
N ILE A 384 1.27 -6.36 5.52
CA ILE A 384 0.75 -5.13 4.92
C ILE A 384 0.65 -5.30 3.40
N MET A 385 -0.46 -4.86 2.80
CA MET A 385 -0.61 -4.88 1.34
C MET A 385 -1.17 -3.56 0.81
N PRO A 386 -0.41 -2.77 0.03
CA PRO A 386 -0.99 -1.80 -0.87
C PRO A 386 -1.78 -2.55 -1.94
N VAL A 387 -3.01 -2.15 -2.20
CA VAL A 387 -3.87 -2.82 -3.19
C VAL A 387 -4.64 -1.80 -4.01
N VAL A 388 -5.21 -2.24 -5.13
CA VAL A 388 -6.09 -1.42 -5.96
C VAL A 388 -7.46 -2.08 -6.07
N PRO A 389 -8.54 -1.31 -6.30
CA PRO A 389 -9.90 -1.85 -6.36
C PRO A 389 -10.06 -3.03 -7.31
N ARG A 390 -9.36 -3.01 -8.46
CA ARG A 390 -9.37 -4.11 -9.42
C ARG A 390 -8.93 -5.45 -8.83
N VAL A 391 -7.94 -5.45 -7.94
CA VAL A 391 -7.47 -6.68 -7.26
C VAL A 391 -8.51 -7.17 -6.27
N LEU A 392 -9.11 -6.27 -5.50
CA LEU A 392 -10.15 -6.60 -4.51
C LEU A 392 -11.42 -7.14 -5.18
N ASN A 393 -11.88 -6.49 -6.26
CA ASN A 393 -12.99 -6.96 -7.08
C ASN A 393 -12.71 -8.38 -7.61
N ARG A 394 -11.51 -8.64 -8.13
CA ARG A 394 -11.15 -9.97 -8.63
C ARG A 394 -11.20 -11.06 -7.55
N ILE A 395 -10.78 -10.74 -6.32
CA ILE A 395 -10.85 -11.68 -5.18
C ILE A 395 -12.32 -11.95 -4.82
N TYR A 396 -13.12 -10.89 -4.73
CA TYR A 396 -14.56 -10.98 -4.46
C TYR A 396 -15.28 -11.81 -5.54
N ASP A 397 -15.11 -11.48 -6.81
CA ASP A 397 -15.75 -12.15 -7.95
C ASP A 397 -15.40 -13.63 -7.99
N LYS A 398 -14.12 -13.98 -7.78
CA LYS A 398 -13.68 -15.38 -7.72
C LYS A 398 -14.37 -16.14 -6.59
N MET A 399 -14.51 -15.51 -5.43
CA MET A 399 -15.13 -16.13 -4.26
C MET A 399 -16.65 -16.28 -4.45
N MET A 400 -17.32 -15.24 -4.97
CA MET A 400 -18.74 -15.27 -5.29
C MET A 400 -19.05 -16.29 -6.40
N ALA A 401 -18.20 -16.41 -7.42
CA ALA A 401 -18.35 -17.42 -8.47
C ALA A 401 -18.28 -18.85 -7.91
N GLU A 402 -17.37 -19.12 -6.97
CA GLU A 402 -17.30 -20.41 -6.29
C GLU A 402 -18.51 -20.65 -5.39
N ALA A 403 -18.95 -19.63 -4.67
CA ALA A 403 -20.12 -19.69 -3.80
C ALA A 403 -21.42 -19.96 -4.59
N ASN A 404 -21.57 -19.35 -5.76
CA ASN A 404 -22.75 -19.45 -6.61
C ASN A 404 -22.92 -20.83 -7.27
N LYS A 405 -21.91 -21.72 -7.20
CA LYS A 405 -22.03 -23.10 -7.70
C LYS A 405 -23.04 -23.95 -6.90
N SER A 406 -23.36 -23.55 -5.67
CA SER A 406 -24.31 -24.26 -4.81
C SER A 406 -25.12 -23.28 -3.97
N MET A 407 -26.44 -23.41 -3.95
CA MET A 407 -27.33 -22.56 -3.14
C MET A 407 -26.97 -22.61 -1.66
N PHE A 408 -26.56 -23.79 -1.16
CA PHE A 408 -26.10 -23.92 0.22
C PHE A 408 -24.80 -23.15 0.45
N SER A 409 -23.81 -23.31 -0.43
CA SER A 409 -22.55 -22.56 -0.35
C SER A 409 -22.80 -21.06 -0.35
N ARG A 410 -23.66 -20.57 -1.26
CA ARG A 410 -24.07 -19.18 -1.30
C ARG A 410 -24.69 -18.70 0.00
N LEU A 411 -25.65 -19.45 0.54
CA LEU A 411 -26.31 -19.13 1.82
C LEU A 411 -25.30 -19.07 2.97
N PHE A 412 -24.36 -20.02 3.05
CA PHE A 412 -23.31 -20.03 4.07
C PHE A 412 -22.43 -18.78 4.00
N VAL A 413 -22.04 -18.38 2.79
CA VAL A 413 -21.23 -17.17 2.57
C VAL A 413 -21.99 -15.91 2.95
N ASP A 414 -23.25 -15.78 2.52
CA ASP A 414 -24.08 -14.63 2.85
C ASP A 414 -24.32 -14.52 4.37
N VAL A 415 -24.56 -15.64 5.05
CA VAL A 415 -24.68 -15.68 6.52
C VAL A 415 -23.36 -15.31 7.19
N ALA A 416 -22.24 -15.84 6.72
CA ALA A 416 -20.93 -15.53 7.27
C ALA A 416 -20.59 -14.04 7.13
N VAL A 417 -20.80 -13.45 5.95
CA VAL A 417 -20.59 -12.02 5.71
C VAL A 417 -21.50 -11.20 6.62
N ARG A 418 -22.80 -11.51 6.73
CA ARG A 418 -23.73 -10.79 7.62
C ARG A 418 -23.30 -10.80 9.08
N LEU A 419 -22.86 -11.95 9.60
CA LEU A 419 -22.39 -12.07 10.98
C LEU A 419 -21.10 -11.27 11.20
N LYS A 420 -20.15 -11.36 10.26
CA LYS A 420 -18.90 -10.59 10.31
C LYS A 420 -19.15 -9.08 10.17
N THR A 421 -20.09 -8.64 9.35
CA THR A 421 -20.48 -7.23 9.26
C THR A 421 -21.02 -6.73 10.60
N ARG A 422 -21.78 -7.54 11.34
CA ARG A 422 -22.20 -7.19 12.71
C ARG A 422 -21.02 -7.08 13.68
N GLU A 423 -20.00 -7.93 13.53
CA GLU A 423 -18.76 -7.80 14.31
C GLU A 423 -18.03 -6.49 13.98
N LEU A 424 -17.88 -6.17 12.69
CA LEU A 424 -17.25 -4.92 12.23
C LEU A 424 -17.97 -3.68 12.76
N ASN A 425 -19.30 -3.64 12.70
CA ASN A 425 -20.11 -2.55 13.24
C ASN A 425 -20.00 -2.41 14.77
N ASN A 426 -19.50 -3.44 15.46
CA ASN A 426 -19.18 -3.41 16.90
C ASN A 426 -17.67 -3.26 17.16
N TYR A 427 -16.91 -2.80 16.16
CA TYR A 427 -15.46 -2.58 16.22
C TYR A 427 -14.65 -3.85 16.48
N ILE A 428 -15.17 -5.02 16.10
CA ILE A 428 -14.48 -6.31 16.27
C ILE A 428 -13.89 -6.73 14.93
N VAL A 429 -12.56 -6.69 14.84
CA VAL A 429 -11.80 -7.19 13.69
C VAL A 429 -11.01 -8.42 14.14
N ARG A 430 -11.31 -9.57 13.54
CA ARG A 430 -10.68 -10.86 13.87
C ARG A 430 -10.74 -11.82 12.69
N ASN A 431 -9.92 -12.86 12.73
CA ASN A 431 -9.85 -13.90 11.69
C ASN A 431 -9.84 -15.34 12.25
N ASN A 432 -10.24 -15.52 13.52
CA ASN A 432 -10.11 -16.76 14.29
C ASN A 432 -11.45 -17.43 14.65
N SER A 433 -12.57 -17.01 14.04
CA SER A 433 -13.86 -17.67 14.24
C SER A 433 -13.98 -18.98 13.44
N LEU A 434 -14.98 -19.82 13.76
CA LEU A 434 -15.32 -20.99 12.94
C LEU A 434 -15.65 -20.59 11.49
N LEU A 435 -16.41 -19.51 11.32
CA LEU A 435 -16.74 -18.98 10.00
C LEU A 435 -15.49 -18.57 9.24
N ASP A 436 -14.51 -17.98 9.94
CA ASP A 436 -13.23 -17.63 9.34
C ASP A 436 -12.49 -18.89 8.87
N GLN A 437 -12.49 -19.98 9.64
CA GLN A 437 -11.80 -21.23 9.29
C GLN A 437 -12.48 -22.01 8.17
N ILE A 438 -13.81 -21.96 8.09
CA ILE A 438 -14.59 -22.73 7.11
C ILE A 438 -14.76 -21.95 5.79
N VAL A 439 -15.15 -20.68 5.86
CA VAL A 439 -15.56 -19.88 4.69
C VAL A 439 -14.38 -19.09 4.12
N PHE A 440 -13.67 -18.38 4.98
CA PHE A 440 -12.73 -17.35 4.54
C PHE A 440 -11.26 -17.78 4.52
N LYS A 441 -10.95 -18.99 5.01
CA LYS A 441 -9.59 -19.53 5.10
C LYS A 441 -8.85 -19.48 3.76
N LYS A 442 -9.49 -19.93 2.69
CA LYS A 442 -8.90 -19.92 1.33
C LYS A 442 -8.56 -18.50 0.84
N VAL A 443 -9.39 -17.50 1.19
CA VAL A 443 -9.12 -16.09 0.85
C VAL A 443 -7.89 -15.59 1.61
N ARG A 444 -7.81 -15.85 2.91
CA ARG A 444 -6.66 -15.47 3.73
C ARG A 444 -5.37 -16.16 3.29
N GLU A 445 -5.41 -17.47 3.05
CA GLU A 445 -4.26 -18.24 2.56
C GLU A 445 -3.80 -17.77 1.18
N GLY A 446 -4.73 -17.37 0.31
CA GLY A 446 -4.42 -16.74 -0.97
C GLY A 446 -3.65 -15.42 -0.83
N LEU A 447 -3.81 -14.72 0.30
CA LEU A 447 -3.08 -13.51 0.68
C LEU A 447 -1.90 -13.79 1.62
N GLY A 448 -1.49 -15.06 1.77
CA GLY A 448 -0.36 -15.46 2.62
C GLY A 448 -0.68 -15.59 4.12
N GLY A 449 -1.92 -15.32 4.52
CA GLY A 449 -2.50 -15.67 5.82
C GLY A 449 -2.10 -14.79 7.01
N ARG A 450 -1.26 -13.77 6.82
CA ARG A 450 -0.80 -12.86 7.88
C ARG A 450 -1.19 -11.40 7.69
N VAL A 451 -1.92 -11.07 6.63
CA VAL A 451 -2.32 -9.69 6.33
C VAL A 451 -3.17 -9.15 7.48
N LYS A 452 -2.76 -8.00 8.02
CA LYS A 452 -3.47 -7.25 9.06
C LYS A 452 -3.90 -5.85 8.59
N LEU A 453 -3.22 -5.28 7.59
CA LEU A 453 -3.53 -3.97 7.02
C LEU A 453 -3.51 -4.03 5.49
N MET A 454 -4.56 -3.53 4.87
CA MET A 454 -4.66 -3.32 3.42
C MET A 454 -5.13 -1.89 3.16
N ILE A 455 -4.43 -1.17 2.29
CA ILE A 455 -4.83 0.17 1.88
C ILE A 455 -5.14 0.13 0.39
N THR A 456 -6.33 0.59 0.01
CA THR A 456 -6.78 0.68 -1.37
C THR A 456 -6.99 2.13 -1.79
N GLY A 457 -6.70 2.44 -3.04
CA GLY A 457 -6.88 3.78 -3.61
C GLY A 457 -6.80 3.77 -5.13
N SER A 458 -6.55 4.95 -5.71
CA SER A 458 -6.43 5.20 -7.17
C SER A 458 -7.72 5.08 -8.00
N ALA A 459 -8.75 4.39 -7.51
CA ALA A 459 -10.06 4.32 -8.14
C ALA A 459 -11.16 4.04 -7.10
N PRO A 460 -12.44 4.27 -7.43
CA PRO A 460 -13.55 3.96 -6.53
C PRO A 460 -13.68 2.46 -6.26
N LEU A 461 -14.01 2.09 -5.02
CA LEU A 461 -14.39 0.73 -4.64
C LEU A 461 -15.86 0.64 -4.21
N CYS A 462 -16.57 -0.37 -4.72
CA CYS A 462 -17.94 -0.63 -4.29
C CYS A 462 -17.99 -1.02 -2.81
N GLY A 463 -18.89 -0.40 -2.04
CA GLY A 463 -18.93 -0.60 -0.59
C GLY A 463 -19.18 -2.05 -0.13
N HIS A 464 -19.92 -2.84 -0.91
CA HIS A 464 -20.12 -4.26 -0.60
C HIS A 464 -18.84 -5.09 -0.76
N VAL A 465 -17.96 -4.72 -1.71
CA VAL A 465 -16.66 -5.37 -1.89
C VAL A 465 -15.72 -5.00 -0.75
N LEU A 466 -15.68 -3.72 -0.35
CA LEU A 466 -14.90 -3.27 0.81
C LEU A 466 -15.31 -4.03 2.08
N THR A 467 -16.62 -4.06 2.38
CA THR A 467 -17.16 -4.79 3.53
C THR A 467 -16.84 -6.28 3.46
N PHE A 468 -17.00 -6.90 2.29
CA PHE A 468 -16.61 -8.30 2.11
C PHE A 468 -15.13 -8.52 2.41
N MET A 469 -14.23 -7.68 1.90
CA MET A 469 -12.79 -7.84 2.13
C MET A 469 -12.42 -7.70 3.60
N ARG A 470 -13.01 -6.73 4.32
CA ARG A 470 -12.86 -6.60 5.79
C ARG A 470 -13.30 -7.89 6.51
N CYS A 471 -14.48 -8.41 6.14
CA CYS A 471 -15.02 -9.65 6.72
C CYS A 471 -14.14 -10.89 6.42
N ALA A 472 -13.72 -11.06 5.17
CA ALA A 472 -13.03 -12.25 4.70
C ALA A 472 -11.58 -12.33 5.18
N THR A 473 -10.89 -11.19 5.21
CA THR A 473 -9.50 -11.14 5.66
C THR A 473 -9.41 -11.10 7.18
N GLY A 474 -10.38 -10.48 7.85
CA GLY A 474 -10.26 -10.11 9.25
C GLY A 474 -9.11 -9.12 9.49
N ALA A 475 -8.76 -8.35 8.45
CA ALA A 475 -7.76 -7.29 8.45
C ALA A 475 -8.45 -5.92 8.41
N ILE A 476 -7.70 -4.87 8.73
CA ILE A 476 -8.13 -3.50 8.50
C ILE A 476 -7.94 -3.21 7.01
N VAL A 477 -9.04 -2.88 6.34
CA VAL A 477 -9.05 -2.52 4.92
C VAL A 477 -9.58 -1.11 4.80
N CYS A 478 -8.72 -0.19 4.39
CA CYS A 478 -9.00 1.24 4.32
C CYS A 478 -8.96 1.74 2.88
N GLU A 479 -9.86 2.67 2.57
CA GLU A 479 -9.91 3.36 1.29
C GLU A 479 -9.34 4.77 1.48
N GLY A 480 -8.45 5.17 0.59
CA GLY A 480 -7.85 6.50 0.58
C GLY A 480 -8.03 7.18 -0.77
N TYR A 481 -8.06 8.51 -0.72
CA TYR A 481 -8.11 9.36 -1.90
C TYR A 481 -6.95 10.34 -1.86
N GLY A 482 -6.40 10.58 -3.04
CA GLY A 482 -5.42 11.62 -3.29
C GLY A 482 -4.84 11.45 -4.69
N GLN A 483 -3.79 12.22 -4.96
CA GLN A 483 -3.14 12.30 -6.25
C GLN A 483 -1.64 12.55 -6.05
N THR A 484 -0.87 12.51 -7.14
CA THR A 484 0.59 12.67 -7.06
C THR A 484 0.95 14.07 -6.56
N GLU A 485 0.15 15.08 -6.92
CA GLU A 485 0.26 16.48 -6.52
C GLU A 485 0.08 16.71 -5.01
N CYS A 486 -0.43 15.73 -4.26
CA CYS A 486 -0.44 15.72 -2.80
C CYS A 486 0.27 14.47 -2.24
N VAL A 487 1.32 14.00 -2.93
CA VAL A 487 2.07 12.76 -2.68
C VAL A 487 1.22 11.52 -2.93
N ALA A 488 0.28 11.20 -2.06
CA ALA A 488 -0.54 10.01 -2.20
C ALA A 488 -1.93 10.16 -1.57
N ALA A 489 -2.01 10.53 -0.28
CA ALA A 489 -3.25 10.57 0.47
C ALA A 489 -3.59 12.00 0.90
N ALA A 490 -4.68 12.54 0.34
CA ALA A 490 -5.38 13.69 0.90
C ALA A 490 -6.35 13.26 2.00
N THR A 491 -7.00 12.10 1.83
CA THR A 491 -7.88 11.49 2.83
C THR A 491 -7.62 10.00 2.94
N ILE A 492 -7.96 9.43 4.09
CA ILE A 492 -7.94 7.98 4.28
C ILE A 492 -8.94 7.58 5.36
N THR A 493 -9.58 6.41 5.21
CA THR A 493 -10.45 5.84 6.24
C THR A 493 -9.66 5.62 7.53
N ILE A 494 -10.13 6.15 8.65
CA ILE A 494 -9.52 5.95 9.96
C ILE A 494 -9.78 4.52 10.43
N GLU A 495 -8.80 3.90 11.08
CA GLU A 495 -8.93 2.57 11.65
C GLU A 495 -10.12 2.47 12.62
N GLY A 496 -10.97 1.47 12.39
CA GLY A 496 -12.17 1.24 13.19
C GLY A 496 -13.45 1.78 12.55
N ASP A 497 -13.38 2.62 11.51
CA ASP A 497 -14.56 3.05 10.78
C ASP A 497 -15.13 1.90 9.90
N PRO A 498 -16.31 1.35 10.24
CA PRO A 498 -16.89 0.23 9.51
C PRO A 498 -17.68 0.70 8.29
N VAL A 499 -17.96 1.99 8.14
CA VAL A 499 -18.84 2.53 7.10
C VAL A 499 -18.12 2.50 5.75
N PRO A 500 -18.73 1.94 4.69
CA PRO A 500 -18.18 2.00 3.34
C PRO A 500 -18.77 3.18 2.54
N GLY A 501 -18.19 3.45 1.36
CA GLY A 501 -18.75 4.42 0.41
C GLY A 501 -18.25 5.86 0.60
N HIS A 502 -17.14 6.03 1.33
CA HIS A 502 -16.41 7.27 1.48
C HIS A 502 -14.90 6.98 1.54
N VAL A 503 -14.08 8.00 1.30
CA VAL A 503 -12.61 7.93 1.27
C VAL A 503 -11.96 8.44 2.56
N GLY A 504 -12.78 8.65 3.59
CA GLY A 504 -12.35 8.89 4.98
C GLY A 504 -12.17 10.36 5.32
N ALA A 505 -11.43 10.62 6.39
CA ALA A 505 -11.15 11.98 6.87
C ALA A 505 -9.86 12.54 6.21
N PRO A 506 -9.66 13.87 6.19
CA PRO A 506 -8.40 14.50 5.81
C PRO A 506 -7.20 13.84 6.50
N ALA A 507 -6.08 13.71 5.80
CA ALA A 507 -4.83 13.26 6.40
C ALA A 507 -4.37 14.27 7.48
N PRO A 508 -3.61 13.85 8.52
CA PRO A 508 -3.18 14.77 9.59
C PRO A 508 -2.32 15.95 9.11
N CYS A 509 -1.74 15.83 7.91
CA CYS A 509 -0.87 16.83 7.32
C CYS A 509 -1.59 17.84 6.40
N CYS A 510 -2.91 17.73 6.21
CA CYS A 510 -3.65 18.61 5.33
C CYS A 510 -5.03 19.03 5.87
N ALA A 511 -5.51 20.15 5.33
CA ALA A 511 -6.88 20.61 5.39
C ALA A 511 -7.53 20.45 4.00
N ILE A 512 -8.85 20.27 3.98
CA ILE A 512 -9.64 20.15 2.76
C ILE A 512 -10.81 21.12 2.80
N LYS A 513 -11.02 21.87 1.73
CA LYS A 513 -12.23 22.67 1.51
C LYS A 513 -12.94 22.21 0.23
N LEU A 514 -14.23 22.50 0.13
CA LEU A 514 -14.98 22.35 -1.10
C LEU A 514 -15.21 23.74 -1.70
N LEU A 515 -14.97 23.90 -2.99
CA LEU A 515 -15.28 25.11 -3.74
C LEU A 515 -16.52 24.93 -4.62
N ASP A 516 -17.26 26.01 -4.79
CA ASP A 516 -18.40 26.05 -5.69
C ASP A 516 -17.97 25.70 -7.12
N VAL A 517 -18.83 24.96 -7.81
CA VAL A 517 -18.71 24.67 -9.23
C VAL A 517 -20.02 25.09 -9.90
N PRO A 518 -20.21 26.41 -10.12
CA PRO A 518 -21.47 26.96 -10.64
C PRO A 518 -21.89 26.35 -11.97
N GLU A 519 -20.92 26.01 -12.83
CA GLU A 519 -21.15 25.36 -14.11
C GLU A 519 -21.79 23.97 -14.02
N LEU A 520 -21.78 23.33 -12.83
CA LEU A 520 -22.44 22.05 -12.57
C LEU A 520 -23.58 22.17 -11.53
N ASN A 521 -23.95 23.39 -11.13
CA ASN A 521 -24.91 23.66 -10.05
C ASN A 521 -24.53 22.98 -8.71
N LEU A 522 -23.23 22.89 -8.40
CA LEU A 522 -22.71 22.31 -7.15
C LEU A 522 -22.17 23.43 -6.26
N PHE A 523 -22.62 23.49 -5.00
CA PHE A 523 -22.24 24.57 -4.09
C PHE A 523 -21.75 24.02 -2.74
N ALA A 524 -20.66 24.59 -2.24
CA ALA A 524 -20.01 24.22 -1.00
C ALA A 524 -20.94 24.34 0.22
N ARG A 525 -21.89 25.29 0.18
CA ARG A 525 -22.95 25.44 1.20
C ARG A 525 -23.83 24.19 1.35
N ASP A 526 -23.96 23.41 0.27
CA ASP A 526 -24.71 22.15 0.23
C ASP A 526 -23.81 20.94 0.55
N GLY A 527 -22.57 21.20 0.98
CA GLY A 527 -21.58 20.19 1.31
C GLY A 527 -21.00 19.44 0.11
N VAL A 528 -21.12 20.00 -1.10
CA VAL A 528 -20.63 19.40 -2.35
C VAL A 528 -19.84 20.43 -3.18
N GLY A 529 -18.79 20.02 -3.86
CA GLY A 529 -18.00 20.94 -4.68
C GLY A 529 -16.67 20.37 -5.12
N GLU A 530 -15.85 21.20 -5.76
CA GLU A 530 -14.48 20.84 -6.11
C GLU A 530 -13.64 20.68 -4.85
N VAL A 531 -12.96 19.55 -4.73
CA VAL A 531 -12.07 19.26 -3.60
C VAL A 531 -10.81 20.10 -3.76
N CYS A 532 -10.47 20.88 -2.75
CA CYS A 532 -9.20 21.59 -2.67
C CYS A 532 -8.43 21.16 -1.43
N VAL A 533 -7.12 20.94 -1.58
CA VAL A 533 -6.25 20.43 -0.52
C VAL A 533 -5.16 21.44 -0.20
N LYS A 534 -4.92 21.72 1.08
CA LYS A 534 -3.80 22.53 1.53
C LYS A 534 -3.08 21.83 2.67
N GLY A 535 -1.76 21.70 2.58
CA GLY A 535 -1.02 20.96 3.58
C GLY A 535 0.44 20.74 3.23
N ALA A 536 1.18 20.19 4.18
CA ALA A 536 2.61 19.93 4.00
C ALA A 536 2.89 18.82 2.98
N ASN A 537 1.90 18.02 2.58
CA ASN A 537 2.00 17.01 1.53
C ASN A 537 1.75 17.56 0.11
N VAL A 538 1.30 18.81 -0.05
CA VAL A 538 1.06 19.43 -1.37
C VAL A 538 2.39 19.72 -2.06
N PHE A 539 2.48 19.36 -3.35
CA PHE A 539 3.65 19.55 -4.20
C PHE A 539 4.12 21.01 -4.27
N ARG A 540 5.37 21.22 -4.71
CA ARG A 540 5.90 22.56 -4.98
C ARG A 540 5.37 23.17 -6.28
N GLY A 541 4.78 22.34 -7.15
CA GLY A 541 4.35 22.70 -8.50
C GLY A 541 4.85 21.74 -9.55
N TYR A 542 4.61 22.08 -10.82
CA TYR A 542 5.08 21.32 -11.97
C TYR A 542 6.44 21.84 -12.47
N TYR A 543 7.38 20.93 -12.67
CA TYR A 543 8.75 21.24 -13.07
C TYR A 543 8.80 21.94 -14.43
N LYS A 544 9.37 23.15 -14.49
CA LYS A 544 9.44 24.01 -15.69
C LYS A 544 8.08 24.31 -16.33
N MET A 545 7.02 24.35 -15.52
CA MET A 545 5.63 24.56 -15.99
C MET A 545 4.89 25.55 -15.06
N PRO A 546 5.30 26.83 -15.00
CA PRO A 546 4.75 27.81 -14.06
C PRO A 546 3.28 28.14 -14.31
N GLU A 547 2.84 28.17 -15.58
CA GLU A 547 1.43 28.44 -15.94
C GLU A 547 0.52 27.33 -15.43
N GLN A 548 0.85 26.07 -15.74
CA GLN A 548 0.08 24.92 -15.27
C GLN A 548 0.14 24.77 -13.74
N THR A 549 1.23 25.24 -13.13
CA THR A 549 1.35 25.30 -11.66
C THR A 549 0.36 26.30 -11.09
N ALA A 550 0.31 27.52 -11.61
CA ALA A 550 -0.63 28.56 -11.16
C ALA A 550 -2.10 28.21 -11.43
N GLU A 551 -2.39 27.41 -12.47
CA GLU A 551 -3.72 26.86 -12.72
C GLU A 551 -4.16 25.82 -11.68
N THR A 552 -3.21 25.11 -11.07
CA THR A 552 -3.49 23.94 -10.20
C THR A 552 -3.27 24.25 -8.72
N LEU A 553 -2.38 25.19 -8.40
CA LEU A 553 -2.05 25.65 -7.07
C LEU A 553 -2.28 27.16 -7.01
N ASP A 554 -3.29 27.59 -6.24
CA ASP A 554 -3.63 29.00 -6.15
C ASP A 554 -2.68 29.81 -5.25
N ALA A 555 -2.88 31.14 -5.20
CA ALA A 555 -2.07 32.05 -4.42
C ALA A 555 -2.16 31.81 -2.90
N ASP A 556 -3.22 31.15 -2.44
CA ASP A 556 -3.41 30.75 -1.05
C ASP A 556 -2.90 29.33 -0.77
N GLU A 557 -2.15 28.74 -1.72
CA GLU A 557 -1.56 27.40 -1.65
C GLU A 557 -2.58 26.26 -1.59
N TRP A 558 -3.79 26.47 -2.10
CA TRP A 558 -4.76 25.39 -2.27
C TRP A 558 -4.53 24.68 -3.60
N LEU A 559 -4.34 23.37 -3.52
CA LEU A 559 -4.31 22.46 -4.65
C LEU A 559 -5.74 22.20 -5.12
N HIS A 560 -6.07 22.64 -6.33
CA HIS A 560 -7.31 22.33 -7.03
C HIS A 560 -7.21 20.94 -7.64
N THR A 561 -7.97 19.98 -7.13
CA THR A 561 -7.81 18.57 -7.54
C THR A 561 -8.51 18.23 -8.85
N GLY A 562 -9.46 19.07 -9.29
CA GLY A 562 -10.34 18.77 -10.41
C GLY A 562 -11.30 17.60 -10.14
N ASP A 563 -11.46 17.18 -8.87
CA ASP A 563 -12.40 16.15 -8.44
C ASP A 563 -13.54 16.77 -7.63
N ILE A 564 -14.75 16.24 -7.81
CA ILE A 564 -15.92 16.63 -7.03
C ILE A 564 -16.07 15.72 -5.83
N GLY A 565 -16.19 16.34 -4.66
CA GLY A 565 -16.39 15.67 -3.39
C GLY A 565 -17.66 16.14 -2.69
N GLN A 566 -18.15 15.29 -1.80
CA GLN A 566 -19.27 15.57 -0.92
C GLN A 566 -18.90 15.20 0.53
N TRP A 567 -19.18 16.09 1.47
CA TRP A 567 -19.08 15.78 2.90
C TRP A 567 -20.23 14.87 3.34
N THR A 568 -19.91 13.78 4.03
CA THR A 568 -20.90 12.92 4.68
C THR A 568 -21.34 13.53 6.02
N GLN A 569 -22.43 13.00 6.59
CA GLN A 569 -22.88 13.40 7.93
C GLN A 569 -21.83 13.12 9.01
N GLN A 570 -21.02 12.08 8.82
CA GLN A 570 -19.91 11.70 9.69
C GLN A 570 -18.69 12.62 9.58
N GLY A 571 -18.72 13.57 8.64
CA GLY A 571 -17.60 14.45 8.33
C GLY A 571 -16.48 13.78 7.55
N THR A 572 -16.74 12.64 6.89
CA THR A 572 -15.82 12.01 5.93
C THR A 572 -16.08 12.53 4.52
N LEU A 573 -15.10 12.40 3.63
CA LEU A 573 -15.23 12.82 2.24
C LEU A 573 -15.68 11.65 1.37
N LYS A 574 -16.64 11.88 0.47
CA LYS A 574 -17.02 10.97 -0.60
C LYS A 574 -16.66 11.60 -1.94
N ILE A 575 -15.95 10.87 -2.79
CA ILE A 575 -15.66 11.31 -4.17
C ILE A 575 -16.83 10.93 -5.07
N MET A 576 -17.30 11.89 -5.86
CA MET A 576 -18.38 11.68 -6.83
C MET A 576 -17.82 11.32 -8.20
N ASP A 577 -17.06 12.24 -8.80
CA ASP A 577 -16.44 12.06 -10.11
C ASP A 577 -15.40 13.17 -10.38
N ARG A 578 -14.72 13.10 -11.51
CA ARG A 578 -13.88 14.17 -12.06
C ARG A 578 -14.76 15.30 -12.58
N LYS A 579 -14.41 16.56 -12.28
CA LYS A 579 -15.11 17.76 -12.76
C LYS A 579 -15.37 17.75 -14.28
N LYS A 580 -14.43 17.23 -15.06
CA LYS A 580 -14.54 17.12 -16.53
C LYS A 580 -15.38 15.93 -17.04
N GLN A 581 -15.79 15.00 -16.18
CA GLN A 581 -16.52 13.78 -16.54
C GLN A 581 -17.98 13.79 -16.09
N ILE A 582 -18.37 14.73 -15.22
CA ILE A 582 -19.77 14.90 -14.82
C ILE A 582 -20.55 15.43 -16.03
N ILE A 583 -21.46 14.61 -16.53
CA ILE A 583 -22.48 15.01 -17.49
C ILE A 583 -23.67 15.55 -16.67
N GLU A 584 -24.17 16.72 -17.02
CA GLU A 584 -25.39 17.26 -16.41
C GLU A 584 -26.50 16.20 -16.42
N PRO A 585 -27.19 15.95 -15.30
CA PRO A 585 -28.49 15.32 -15.36
C PRO A 585 -29.41 16.28 -16.14
N LEU A 586 -29.79 15.88 -17.35
CA LEU A 586 -30.80 16.57 -18.17
C LEU A 586 -32.09 16.86 -17.40
#